data_AF-A0A821HGX0-F1
#
_entry.id   AF-A0A821HGX0-F1
#
_cell.length_a   1.000
_cell.length_b   1.000
_cell.length_c   1.000
_cell.angle_alpha   90.00
_cell.angle_beta   90.00
_cell.angle_gamma   90.00
#
_symmetry.space_group_name_H-M   'P 1'
#
loop_
_entity.id
_entity.type
_entity.pdbx_description
1 polymer ?
#
loop_
_entity_poly.entity_id
_entity_poly.type
_entity_poly.pdbx_seq_one_letter_code
_entity_poly.pdbx_strand_id
1 'polypeptide(L)'
;DILGFDAQGAIVNRPDTHGNQSLDWTNICQKSTKVVTFIDLAGHEKYLKTTVFGMTGYAPDYAMLMVGANAGIIGMTKEHLGLALALGVPVFVVVTKIDMAPANVLQETMKLLQKILRSAGCRKIPLLVQTNDDVITCATNFTSERLCPIFQVSNVTGENLDLLKKFLNLLSTRMEACLDEPAEFQIDDLYVVPGVGTVVSGTTLKGIIKVGDNLQLGPDPLGQFKTVQIRSIHRKRMSVKECRGGQTSSFALRK
;
A
#
# COMPACT_ATOMS: atom_id res chain seq x y z
N ASP A 1 -1.97 4.75 -6.95
CA ASP A 1 -2.61 4.02 -8.07
C ASP A 1 -3.45 2.85 -7.53
N ILE A 2 -4.26 2.18 -8.35
CA ILE A 2 -5.06 1.02 -7.92
C ILE A 2 -4.98 -0.17 -8.89
N LEU A 3 -5.04 -1.38 -8.36
CA LEU A 3 -5.20 -2.62 -9.13
C LEU A 3 -6.40 -3.40 -8.61
N GLY A 4 -7.35 -3.67 -9.49
CA GLY A 4 -8.58 -4.38 -9.21
C GLY A 4 -8.55 -5.83 -9.71
N PHE A 5 -9.11 -6.72 -8.90
CA PHE A 5 -9.34 -8.12 -9.21
C PHE A 5 -10.83 -8.44 -9.14
N ASP A 6 -11.34 -9.19 -10.12
CA ASP A 6 -12.71 -9.70 -10.11
C ASP A 6 -12.87 -10.97 -9.23
N ALA A 7 -14.07 -11.54 -9.20
CA ALA A 7 -14.38 -12.74 -8.41
C ALA A 7 -13.57 -13.97 -8.84
N GLN A 8 -13.06 -13.99 -10.06
CA GLN A 8 -12.22 -15.05 -10.62
C GLN A 8 -10.72 -14.76 -10.42
N GLY A 9 -10.37 -13.62 -9.82
CA GLY A 9 -8.99 -13.20 -9.61
C GLY A 9 -8.32 -12.62 -10.86
N ALA A 10 -9.08 -12.31 -11.91
CA ALA A 10 -8.56 -11.66 -13.10
C ALA A 10 -8.49 -10.13 -12.93
N ILE A 11 -7.51 -9.52 -13.58
CA ILE A 11 -7.28 -8.08 -13.50
C ILE A 11 -8.31 -7.33 -14.34
N VAL A 12 -8.98 -6.35 -13.71
CA VAL A 12 -10.00 -5.51 -14.35
C VAL A 12 -9.44 -4.21 -14.95
N ASN A 13 -8.19 -3.85 -14.62
CA ASN A 13 -7.50 -2.66 -15.14
C ASN A 13 -7.11 -2.81 -16.63
N ARG A 14 -8.11 -2.99 -17.50
CA ARG A 14 -7.92 -3.05 -18.95
C ARG A 14 -8.32 -1.69 -19.54
N PRO A 15 -7.48 -1.07 -20.37
CA PRO A 15 -7.94 0.04 -21.20
C PRO A 15 -9.04 -0.48 -22.12
N ASP A 16 -10.16 0.22 -22.23
CA ASP A 16 -11.19 -0.11 -23.21
C ASP A 16 -10.57 -0.08 -24.62
N THR A 17 -10.97 -1.02 -25.47
CA THR A 17 -10.49 -1.18 -26.86
C THR A 17 -10.72 0.06 -27.74
N HIS A 18 -11.55 1.02 -27.28
CA HIS A 18 -11.68 2.35 -27.87
C HIS A 18 -10.85 3.33 -27.05
N GLY A 19 -9.59 3.52 -27.46
CA GLY A 19 -8.53 4.21 -26.72
C GLY A 19 -8.72 5.70 -26.43
N ASN A 20 -9.79 6.09 -25.73
CA ASN A 20 -10.01 7.48 -25.38
C ASN A 20 -10.62 7.73 -23.98
N GLN A 21 -10.52 6.79 -23.04
CA GLN A 21 -10.78 7.08 -21.64
C GLN A 21 -9.63 6.58 -20.77
N SER A 22 -9.01 7.51 -20.06
CA SER A 22 -8.18 7.22 -18.88
C SER A 22 -8.93 6.24 -18.00
N LEU A 23 -8.27 5.15 -17.59
CA LEU A 23 -8.79 4.16 -16.64
C LEU A 23 -9.61 4.84 -15.52
N ASP A 24 -10.93 4.73 -15.58
CA ASP A 24 -11.80 5.33 -14.58
C ASP A 24 -11.75 4.48 -13.31
N TRP A 25 -11.25 5.09 -12.23
CA TRP A 25 -11.14 4.46 -10.92
C TRP A 25 -12.48 3.93 -10.42
N THR A 26 -13.58 4.59 -10.81
CA THR A 26 -14.95 4.20 -10.46
C THR A 26 -15.30 2.85 -11.07
N ASN A 27 -15.05 2.68 -12.36
CA ASN A 27 -15.30 1.44 -13.09
C ASN A 27 -14.47 0.27 -12.55
N ILE A 28 -13.18 0.52 -12.26
CA ILE A 28 -12.30 -0.48 -11.63
C ILE A 28 -12.88 -0.91 -10.29
N CYS A 29 -13.25 0.03 -9.42
CA CYS A 29 -13.78 -0.30 -8.10
C CYS A 29 -15.13 -1.04 -8.17
N GLN A 30 -16.01 -0.70 -9.12
CA GLN A 30 -17.30 -1.37 -9.30
C GLN A 30 -17.17 -2.81 -9.78
N LYS A 31 -16.23 -3.09 -10.69
CA LYS A 31 -16.00 -4.43 -11.25
C LYS A 31 -15.12 -5.33 -10.38
N SER A 32 -14.46 -4.77 -9.37
CA SER A 32 -13.52 -5.50 -8.52
C SER A 32 -14.19 -6.05 -7.27
N THR A 33 -13.88 -7.30 -6.93
CA THR A 33 -14.12 -7.86 -5.59
C THR A 33 -13.01 -7.46 -4.62
N LYS A 34 -11.79 -7.27 -5.13
CA LYS A 34 -10.63 -6.83 -4.35
C LYS A 34 -9.91 -5.70 -5.07
N VAL A 35 -9.54 -4.66 -4.33
CA VAL A 35 -8.75 -3.54 -4.87
C VAL A 35 -7.50 -3.32 -4.02
N VAL A 36 -6.34 -3.51 -4.63
CA VAL A 36 -5.04 -3.14 -4.07
C VAL A 36 -4.78 -1.66 -4.37
N THR A 37 -4.32 -0.91 -3.37
CA THR A 37 -3.94 0.50 -3.52
C THR A 37 -2.42 0.59 -3.45
N PHE A 38 -1.80 1.27 -4.41
CA PHE A 38 -0.37 1.55 -4.42
C PHE A 38 -0.13 2.99 -3.99
N ILE A 39 0.79 3.13 -3.03
CA ILE A 39 1.33 4.40 -2.57
C ILE A 39 2.78 4.43 -3.03
N ASP A 40 3.08 5.32 -3.98
CA ASP A 40 4.45 5.50 -4.45
C ASP A 40 5.17 6.50 -3.53
N LEU A 41 6.33 6.11 -3.01
CA LEU A 41 7.10 6.87 -2.03
C LEU A 41 8.44 7.29 -2.62
N ALA A 42 9.01 8.37 -2.08
CA ALA A 42 10.21 8.95 -2.66
C ALA A 42 11.44 8.05 -2.46
N GLY A 43 12.22 7.86 -3.54
CA GLY A 43 13.42 7.02 -3.55
C GLY A 43 14.72 7.70 -3.09
N HIS A 44 14.73 9.04 -3.02
CA HIS A 44 15.94 9.84 -2.81
C HIS A 44 16.04 10.31 -1.34
N GLU A 45 17.26 10.28 -0.78
CA GLU A 45 17.55 10.60 0.63
C GLU A 45 16.93 11.92 1.13
N LYS A 46 17.02 12.98 0.34
CA LYS A 46 16.42 14.29 0.61
C LYS A 46 14.92 14.24 0.95
N TYR A 47 14.20 13.25 0.44
CA TYR A 47 12.75 13.10 0.61
C TYR A 47 12.38 11.96 1.57
N LEU A 48 13.32 11.45 2.36
CA LEU A 48 13.04 10.39 3.34
C LEU A 48 11.91 10.78 4.31
N LYS A 49 11.82 12.06 4.70
CA LYS A 49 10.72 12.57 5.53
C LYS A 49 9.34 12.35 4.89
N THR A 50 9.25 12.52 3.57
CA THR A 50 8.02 12.27 2.80
C THR A 50 7.68 10.78 2.78
N THR A 51 8.68 9.91 2.66
CA THR A 51 8.50 8.46 2.76
C THR A 51 8.01 8.04 4.15
N VAL A 52 8.59 8.59 5.22
CA VAL A 52 8.14 8.34 6.60
C VAL A 52 6.69 8.76 6.79
N PHE A 53 6.33 9.98 6.37
CA PHE A 53 4.95 10.48 6.44
C PHE A 53 3.98 9.58 5.66
N GLY A 54 4.39 9.14 4.46
CA GLY A 54 3.59 8.23 3.66
C GLY A 54 3.38 6.86 4.33
N MET A 55 4.39 6.33 4.99
CA MET A 55 4.29 5.06 5.72
C MET A 55 3.44 5.19 7.00
N THR A 56 3.49 6.32 7.71
CA THR A 56 2.78 6.49 8.99
C THR A 56 1.36 7.03 8.84
N GLY A 57 1.10 7.87 7.83
CA GLY A 57 -0.22 8.46 7.59
C GLY A 57 -1.18 7.50 6.89
N TYR A 58 -0.71 6.91 5.78
CA TYR A 58 -1.52 5.94 5.04
C TYR A 58 -1.56 4.54 5.65
N ALA A 59 -0.70 4.26 6.64
CA ALA A 59 -0.62 2.98 7.36
C ALA A 59 -0.72 1.74 6.44
N PRO A 60 0.22 1.54 5.49
CA PRO A 60 0.12 0.49 4.50
C PRO A 60 0.20 -0.91 5.13
N ASP A 61 -0.63 -1.84 4.66
CA ASP A 61 -0.60 -3.23 5.10
C ASP A 61 0.75 -3.91 4.81
N TYR A 62 1.36 -3.57 3.68
CA TYR A 62 2.57 -4.20 3.16
C TYR A 62 3.49 -3.18 2.48
N ALA A 63 4.79 -3.43 2.54
CA ALA A 63 5.80 -2.68 1.83
C ALA A 63 6.39 -3.52 0.68
N MET A 64 6.37 -2.94 -0.52
CA MET A 64 6.99 -3.51 -1.72
C MET A 64 8.35 -2.85 -1.94
N LEU A 65 9.43 -3.56 -1.61
CA LEU A 65 10.78 -3.02 -1.78
C LEU A 65 11.29 -3.29 -3.19
N MET A 66 11.42 -2.24 -3.99
CA MET A 66 11.92 -2.32 -5.36
C MET A 66 13.44 -2.33 -5.40
N VAL A 67 14.04 -3.29 -6.11
CA VAL A 67 15.49 -3.40 -6.32
C VAL A 67 15.77 -3.56 -7.82
N GLY A 68 16.76 -2.84 -8.35
CA GLY A 68 17.20 -3.02 -9.74
C GLY A 68 18.23 -4.15 -9.84
N ALA A 69 17.98 -5.16 -10.68
CA ALA A 69 18.90 -6.27 -10.90
C ALA A 69 20.29 -5.83 -11.38
N ASN A 70 20.36 -4.75 -12.15
CA ASN A 70 21.59 -4.21 -12.73
C ASN A 70 22.34 -3.22 -11.81
N ALA A 71 21.62 -2.54 -10.92
CA ALA A 71 22.18 -1.51 -10.03
C ALA A 71 22.54 -2.08 -8.64
N GLY A 72 21.99 -3.23 -8.26
CA GLY A 72 22.20 -3.82 -6.96
C GLY A 72 21.51 -3.05 -5.83
N ILE A 73 22.03 -3.21 -4.61
CA ILE A 73 21.47 -2.62 -3.39
C ILE A 73 22.25 -1.36 -3.02
N ILE A 74 21.56 -0.23 -3.08
CA ILE A 74 22.09 1.10 -2.71
C ILE A 74 21.78 1.44 -1.23
N GLY A 75 22.39 2.51 -0.71
CA GLY A 75 22.17 2.96 0.67
C GLY A 75 20.69 3.16 1.01
N MET A 76 19.94 3.84 0.14
CA MET A 76 18.50 4.09 0.33
C MET A 76 17.65 2.82 0.43
N THR A 77 18.03 1.74 -0.25
CA THR A 77 17.31 0.46 -0.12
C THR A 77 17.40 -0.09 1.30
N LYS A 78 18.55 0.09 1.97
CA LYS A 78 18.74 -0.32 3.37
C LYS A 78 17.97 0.59 4.33
N GLU A 79 17.94 1.89 4.07
CA GLU A 79 17.17 2.85 4.88
C GLU A 79 15.66 2.56 4.81
N HIS A 80 15.11 2.35 3.61
CA HIS A 80 13.69 2.02 3.44
C HIS A 80 13.33 0.66 4.03
N LEU A 81 14.23 -0.33 3.92
CA LEU A 81 14.05 -1.61 4.60
C LEU A 81 14.05 -1.41 6.12
N GLY A 82 14.99 -0.64 6.67
CA GLY A 82 15.05 -0.30 8.09
C GLY A 82 13.77 0.38 8.60
N LEU A 83 13.24 1.34 7.83
CA LEU A 83 11.99 2.03 8.15
C LEU A 83 10.80 1.06 8.19
N ALA A 84 10.64 0.21 7.18
CA ALA A 84 9.54 -0.75 7.13
C ALA A 84 9.62 -1.76 8.29
N LEU A 85 10.83 -2.21 8.64
CA LEU A 85 11.07 -3.07 9.81
C LEU A 85 10.72 -2.37 11.12
N ALA A 86 11.14 -1.11 11.29
CA ALA A 86 10.88 -0.33 12.49
C ALA A 86 9.38 -0.06 12.71
N LEU A 87 8.63 0.12 11.62
CA LEU A 87 7.18 0.30 11.65
C LEU A 87 6.39 -1.02 11.72
N GLY A 88 7.07 -2.18 11.74
CA GLY A 88 6.39 -3.48 11.78
C GLY A 88 5.55 -3.78 10.52
N VAL A 89 5.92 -3.20 9.38
CA VAL A 89 5.25 -3.43 8.09
C VAL A 89 5.94 -4.58 7.36
N PRO A 90 5.24 -5.69 7.02
CA PRO A 90 5.83 -6.81 6.29
C PRO A 90 6.31 -6.38 4.92
N VAL A 91 7.49 -6.88 4.54
CA VAL A 91 8.20 -6.47 3.32
C VAL A 91 8.35 -7.66 2.39
N PHE A 92 7.97 -7.48 1.13
CA PHE A 92 8.38 -8.37 0.04
C PHE A 92 9.24 -7.57 -0.94
N VAL A 93 10.15 -8.26 -1.62
CA VAL A 93 11.11 -7.62 -2.52
C VAL A 93 10.77 -7.93 -3.96
N VAL A 94 10.84 -6.93 -4.83
CA VAL A 94 10.68 -7.09 -6.28
C VAL A 94 11.97 -6.62 -6.95
N VAL A 95 12.71 -7.60 -7.47
CA VAL A 95 13.92 -7.39 -8.26
C VAL A 95 13.51 -7.21 -9.72
N THR A 96 13.67 -6.00 -10.24
CA THR A 96 13.26 -5.59 -11.59
C THR A 96 14.44 -5.55 -12.56
N LYS A 97 14.15 -5.37 -13.85
CA LYS A 97 15.15 -5.23 -14.93
C LYS A 97 16.02 -6.48 -15.13
N ILE A 98 15.45 -7.66 -14.89
CA ILE A 98 16.13 -8.94 -15.09
C ILE A 98 16.48 -9.20 -16.56
N ASP A 99 15.75 -8.57 -17.49
CA ASP A 99 16.00 -8.59 -18.93
C ASP A 99 17.29 -7.85 -19.33
N MET A 100 17.73 -6.87 -18.55
CA MET A 100 18.91 -6.05 -18.85
C MET A 100 20.16 -6.49 -18.09
N ALA A 101 19.99 -7.13 -16.92
CA ALA A 101 21.11 -7.47 -16.06
C ALA A 101 21.84 -8.74 -16.53
N PRO A 102 23.18 -8.71 -16.70
CA PRO A 102 23.96 -9.92 -16.93
C PRO A 102 23.75 -10.95 -15.81
N ALA A 103 23.74 -12.24 -16.14
CA ALA A 103 23.41 -13.31 -15.21
C ALA A 103 24.29 -13.32 -13.95
N ASN A 104 25.58 -13.03 -14.09
CA ASN A 104 26.52 -12.91 -12.96
C ASN A 104 26.14 -11.75 -12.02
N VAL A 105 25.78 -10.58 -12.58
CA VAL A 105 25.39 -9.39 -11.80
C VAL A 105 24.07 -9.62 -11.06
N LEU A 106 23.10 -10.26 -11.72
CA LEU A 106 21.85 -10.67 -11.07
C LEU A 106 22.11 -11.63 -9.91
N GLN A 107 22.96 -12.65 -10.11
CA GLN A 107 23.32 -13.60 -9.06
C GLN A 107 24.01 -12.92 -7.86
N GLU A 108 24.92 -11.98 -8.11
CA GLU A 108 25.57 -11.20 -7.05
C GLU A 108 24.58 -10.34 -6.28
N THR A 109 23.68 -9.64 -6.99
CA THR A 109 22.62 -8.84 -6.38
C THR A 109 21.71 -9.69 -5.51
N MET A 110 21.31 -10.86 -5.98
CA MET A 110 20.48 -11.81 -5.22
C MET A 110 21.20 -12.34 -3.98
N LYS A 111 22.49 -12.69 -4.09
CA LYS A 111 23.31 -13.13 -2.94
C LYS A 111 23.41 -12.03 -1.89
N LEU A 112 23.66 -10.79 -2.30
CA LEU A 112 23.75 -9.64 -1.38
C LEU A 112 22.39 -9.36 -0.72
N LEU A 113 21.30 -9.41 -1.48
CA LEU A 113 19.94 -9.23 -0.97
C LEU A 113 19.62 -10.26 0.12
N GLN A 114 19.84 -11.54 -0.17
CA GLN A 114 19.59 -12.61 0.79
C GLN A 114 20.46 -12.47 2.05
N LYS A 115 21.72 -12.04 1.90
CA LYS A 115 22.63 -11.77 3.04
C LYS A 115 22.10 -10.64 3.93
N ILE A 116 21.62 -9.54 3.34
CA ILE A 116 21.06 -8.41 4.08
C ILE A 116 19.78 -8.82 4.80
N LEU A 117 18.86 -9.50 4.12
CA LEU A 117 17.60 -9.95 4.70
C LEU A 117 17.82 -10.91 5.89
N ARG A 118 18.83 -11.79 5.81
CA ARG A 118 19.20 -12.73 6.90
C ARG A 118 20.01 -12.09 8.02
N SER A 119 20.51 -10.86 7.85
CA SER A 119 21.35 -10.19 8.84
C SER A 119 20.63 -10.00 10.17
N ALA A 120 21.40 -9.82 11.25
CA ALA A 120 20.87 -9.65 12.61
C ALA A 120 19.90 -8.45 12.74
N GLY A 121 20.03 -7.43 11.89
CA GLY A 121 19.12 -6.29 11.86
C GLY A 121 17.76 -6.60 11.22
N CYS A 122 17.71 -7.50 10.24
CA CYS A 122 16.48 -7.81 9.48
C CYS A 122 15.78 -9.08 9.97
N ARG A 123 16.55 -10.14 10.28
CA ARG A 123 16.06 -11.47 10.72
C ARG A 123 14.94 -12.04 9.85
N LYS A 124 14.98 -11.75 8.54
CA LYS A 124 14.03 -12.28 7.56
C LYS A 124 14.51 -13.60 6.97
N ILE A 125 13.55 -14.39 6.53
CA ILE A 125 13.72 -15.64 5.78
C ILE A 125 13.36 -15.33 4.32
N PRO A 126 14.36 -15.09 3.45
CA PRO A 126 14.10 -14.82 2.04
C PRO A 126 13.62 -16.08 1.33
N LEU A 127 12.53 -15.97 0.56
CA LEU A 127 11.98 -17.04 -0.28
C LEU A 127 11.84 -16.54 -1.71
N LEU A 128 12.58 -17.13 -2.65
CA LEU A 128 12.46 -16.79 -4.07
C LEU A 128 11.19 -17.43 -4.63
N VAL A 129 10.35 -16.62 -5.27
CA VAL A 129 9.09 -17.07 -5.87
C VAL A 129 9.31 -17.36 -7.35
N GLN A 130 9.13 -18.62 -7.75
CA GLN A 130 9.31 -19.06 -9.15
C GLN A 130 8.07 -19.76 -9.70
N THR A 131 7.20 -20.28 -8.82
CA THR A 131 6.03 -21.06 -9.20
C THR A 131 4.75 -20.53 -8.55
N ASN A 132 3.59 -21.02 -9.02
CA ASN A 132 2.31 -20.69 -8.38
C ASN A 132 2.20 -21.26 -6.96
N ASP A 133 2.84 -22.41 -6.69
CA ASP A 133 2.83 -23.02 -5.36
C ASP A 133 3.63 -22.17 -4.36
N ASP A 134 4.75 -21.59 -4.82
CA ASP A 134 5.51 -20.61 -4.03
C ASP A 134 4.67 -19.37 -3.74
N VAL A 135 3.88 -18.89 -4.70
CA VAL A 135 2.98 -17.74 -4.53
C VAL A 135 1.95 -18.01 -3.43
N ILE A 136 1.31 -19.19 -3.47
CA ILE A 136 0.32 -19.59 -2.46
C ILE A 136 1.00 -19.71 -1.09
N THR A 137 2.12 -20.44 -1.02
CA THR A 137 2.89 -20.64 0.22
C THR A 137 3.32 -19.31 0.83
N CYS A 138 3.82 -18.39 -0.01
CA CYS A 138 4.18 -17.04 0.40
C CYS A 138 2.95 -16.32 0.94
N ALA A 139 1.87 -16.18 0.16
CA ALA A 139 0.71 -15.39 0.54
C ALA A 139 0.07 -15.89 1.86
N THR A 140 -0.05 -17.20 2.05
CA THR A 140 -0.61 -17.79 3.28
C THR A 140 0.27 -17.54 4.50
N ASN A 141 1.60 -17.57 4.34
CA ASN A 141 2.55 -17.42 5.46
C ASN A 141 3.11 -16.00 5.60
N PHE A 142 2.78 -15.06 4.72
CA PHE A 142 3.40 -13.74 4.70
C PHE A 142 2.97 -12.85 5.87
N THR A 143 1.85 -13.17 6.52
CA THR A 143 1.48 -12.56 7.79
C THR A 143 2.53 -12.83 8.88
N SER A 144 3.34 -13.88 8.75
CA SER A 144 4.55 -14.08 9.56
C SER A 144 5.54 -12.95 9.28
N GLU A 145 5.89 -12.19 10.31
CA GLU A 145 6.85 -11.08 10.21
C GLU A 145 8.24 -11.52 9.75
N ARG A 146 8.56 -12.81 9.71
CA ARG A 146 9.88 -13.29 9.29
C ARG A 146 9.97 -13.61 7.80
N LEU A 147 8.88 -14.01 7.13
CA LEU A 147 8.95 -14.38 5.72
C LEU A 147 9.16 -13.14 4.85
N CYS A 148 10.05 -13.23 3.86
CA CYS A 148 10.27 -12.17 2.88
C CYS A 148 10.28 -12.77 1.46
N PRO A 149 9.14 -12.78 0.77
CA PRO A 149 9.06 -13.20 -0.63
C PRO A 149 9.91 -12.30 -1.53
N ILE A 150 10.59 -12.90 -2.50
CA ILE A 150 11.39 -12.20 -3.51
C ILE A 150 10.87 -12.59 -4.88
N PHE A 151 10.43 -11.59 -5.65
CA PHE A 151 10.01 -11.74 -7.04
C PHE A 151 11.09 -11.20 -7.96
N GLN A 152 11.42 -11.95 -9.00
CA GLN A 152 12.27 -11.47 -10.10
C GLN A 152 11.38 -11.16 -11.29
N VAL A 153 11.33 -9.92 -11.76
CA VAL A 153 10.41 -9.50 -12.82
C VAL A 153 11.10 -8.65 -13.89
N SER A 154 10.56 -8.70 -15.10
CA SER A 154 10.82 -7.70 -16.12
C SER A 154 9.56 -6.90 -16.40
N ASN A 155 9.63 -5.59 -16.22
CA ASN A 155 8.53 -4.69 -16.58
C ASN A 155 8.44 -4.49 -18.10
N VAL A 156 9.48 -4.86 -18.85
CA VAL A 156 9.57 -4.71 -20.31
C VAL A 156 9.01 -5.94 -21.01
N THR A 157 9.52 -7.13 -20.67
CA THR A 157 9.08 -8.39 -21.31
C THR A 157 7.81 -8.95 -20.67
N GLY A 158 7.48 -8.51 -19.45
CA GLY A 158 6.37 -9.03 -18.66
C GLY A 158 6.69 -10.32 -17.89
N GLU A 159 7.93 -10.79 -17.94
CA GLU A 159 8.39 -11.99 -17.24
C GLU A 159 8.07 -11.93 -15.74
N ASN A 160 7.46 -13.02 -15.24
CA ASN A 160 7.02 -13.23 -13.85
C ASN A 160 6.09 -12.17 -13.24
N LEU A 161 5.58 -11.21 -14.02
CA LEU A 161 4.60 -10.24 -13.51
C LEU A 161 3.29 -10.93 -13.09
N ASP A 162 2.94 -12.05 -13.72
CA ASP A 162 1.75 -12.83 -13.37
C ASP A 162 1.84 -13.42 -11.95
N LEU A 163 3.02 -13.93 -11.55
CA LEU A 163 3.27 -14.43 -10.20
C LEU A 163 3.12 -13.31 -9.15
N LEU A 164 3.68 -12.13 -9.43
CA LEU A 164 3.53 -10.96 -8.56
C LEU A 164 2.06 -10.53 -8.45
N LYS A 165 1.34 -10.48 -9.57
CA LYS A 165 -0.10 -10.13 -9.60
C LYS A 165 -0.95 -11.14 -8.81
N LYS A 166 -0.70 -12.44 -8.97
CA LYS A 166 -1.37 -13.49 -8.21
C LYS A 166 -1.07 -13.37 -6.71
N PHE A 167 0.18 -13.12 -6.33
CA PHE A 167 0.55 -12.88 -4.94
C PHE A 167 -0.22 -11.70 -4.35
N LEU A 168 -0.25 -10.54 -5.03
CA LEU A 168 -1.01 -9.37 -4.59
C LEU A 168 -2.52 -9.66 -4.45
N ASN A 169 -3.08 -10.50 -5.32
CA ASN A 169 -4.47 -10.94 -5.21
C ASN A 169 -4.72 -11.81 -3.96
N LEU A 170 -3.75 -12.60 -3.53
CA LEU A 170 -3.89 -13.49 -2.37
C LEU A 170 -3.60 -12.81 -1.02
N LEU A 171 -2.95 -11.64 -0.99
CA LEU A 171 -2.66 -10.93 0.26
C LEU A 171 -3.92 -10.53 1.04
N SER A 172 -4.03 -10.88 2.32
CA SER A 172 -5.12 -10.40 3.17
C SER A 172 -4.87 -8.97 3.66
N THR A 173 -5.92 -8.22 4.01
CA THR A 173 -5.72 -6.97 4.77
C THR A 173 -5.19 -7.31 6.16
N ARG A 174 -4.21 -6.54 6.67
CA ARG A 174 -3.63 -6.78 8.01
C ARG A 174 -4.40 -6.09 9.12
N MET A 175 -5.00 -4.94 8.82
CA MET A 175 -5.82 -4.25 9.79
C MET A 175 -7.09 -5.07 10.01
N GLU A 176 -7.21 -5.67 11.20
CA GLU A 176 -8.50 -6.11 11.68
C GLU A 176 -9.38 -4.87 11.75
N ALA A 177 -10.50 -4.92 11.03
CA ALA A 177 -11.48 -3.88 11.15
C ALA A 177 -12.11 -4.05 12.55
N CYS A 178 -11.58 -3.34 13.54
CA CYS A 178 -12.20 -3.19 14.86
C CYS A 178 -13.48 -2.36 14.69
N LEU A 179 -14.48 -2.93 14.01
CA LEU A 179 -15.71 -2.25 13.61
C LEU A 179 -16.59 -1.90 14.81
N ASP A 180 -16.43 -2.63 15.90
CA ASP A 180 -17.19 -2.46 17.15
C ASP A 180 -16.53 -1.45 18.12
N GLU A 181 -15.32 -0.97 17.81
CA GLU A 181 -14.65 0.07 18.60
C GLU A 181 -15.13 1.49 18.20
N PRO A 182 -15.00 2.48 19.09
CA PRO A 182 -15.26 3.87 18.76
C PRO A 182 -14.45 4.31 17.53
N ALA A 183 -15.09 5.12 16.68
CA ALA A 183 -14.45 5.60 15.46
C ALA A 183 -13.21 6.45 15.77
N GLU A 184 -12.09 6.06 15.17
CA GLU A 184 -10.82 6.79 15.27
C GLU A 184 -10.31 7.10 13.87
N PHE A 185 -10.04 8.37 13.59
CA PHE A 185 -9.58 8.84 12.29
C PHE A 185 -8.33 9.69 12.45
N GLN A 186 -7.24 9.23 11.83
CA GLN A 186 -5.98 9.95 11.79
C GLN A 186 -6.00 10.90 10.58
N ILE A 187 -5.84 12.20 10.83
CA ILE A 187 -5.80 13.22 9.78
C ILE A 187 -4.36 13.34 9.27
N ASP A 188 -4.20 13.20 7.95
CA ASP A 188 -2.93 13.39 7.25
C ASP A 188 -2.89 14.75 6.56
N ASP A 189 -3.97 15.12 5.87
CA ASP A 189 -4.02 16.33 5.04
C ASP A 189 -5.26 17.17 5.32
N LEU A 190 -5.10 18.47 5.14
CA LEU A 190 -6.16 19.48 5.26
C LEU A 190 -6.30 20.26 3.97
N TYR A 191 -7.52 20.33 3.46
CA TYR A 191 -7.88 21.08 2.26
C TYR A 191 -9.03 22.04 2.52
N VAL A 192 -9.05 23.14 1.77
CA VAL A 192 -10.19 24.06 1.70
C VAL A 192 -10.71 24.03 0.27
N VAL A 193 -11.88 23.45 0.07
CA VAL A 193 -12.48 23.24 -1.25
C VAL A 193 -13.62 24.23 -1.46
N PRO A 194 -13.62 25.05 -2.54
CA PRO A 194 -14.70 25.98 -2.83
C PRO A 194 -16.08 25.30 -2.87
N GLY A 195 -17.07 25.87 -2.19
CA GLY A 195 -18.44 25.34 -2.09
C GLY A 195 -18.63 24.16 -1.13
N VAL A 196 -17.58 23.41 -0.81
CA VAL A 196 -17.63 22.27 0.13
C VAL A 196 -17.23 22.71 1.54
N GLY A 197 -16.18 23.51 1.67
CA GLY A 197 -15.61 23.98 2.94
C GLY A 197 -14.34 23.22 3.33
N THR A 198 -14.18 22.97 4.63
CA THR A 198 -13.01 22.26 5.18
C THR A 198 -13.13 20.77 4.88
N VAL A 199 -12.12 20.20 4.22
CA VAL A 199 -12.01 18.78 3.93
C VAL A 199 -10.75 18.25 4.58
N VAL A 200 -10.87 17.19 5.38
CA VAL A 200 -9.74 16.47 5.96
C VAL A 200 -9.57 15.16 5.21
N SER A 201 -8.34 14.73 4.99
CA SER A 201 -8.03 13.42 4.43
C SER A 201 -7.13 12.65 5.39
N GLY A 202 -7.28 11.33 5.39
CA GLY A 202 -6.59 10.51 6.36
C GLY A 202 -7.09 9.08 6.38
N THR A 203 -6.71 8.34 7.42
CA THR A 203 -6.98 6.91 7.55
C THR A 203 -7.89 6.64 8.74
N THR A 204 -8.97 5.89 8.51
CA THR A 204 -9.82 5.39 9.60
C THR A 204 -9.09 4.23 10.26
N LEU A 205 -8.64 4.42 11.49
CA LEU A 205 -7.92 3.40 12.25
C LEU A 205 -8.89 2.37 12.83
N LYS A 206 -10.03 2.82 13.36
CA LYS A 206 -11.00 1.98 14.07
C LYS A 206 -12.43 2.41 13.82
N GLY A 207 -13.36 1.51 14.07
CA GLY A 207 -14.80 1.75 13.99
C GLY A 207 -15.31 1.97 12.56
N ILE A 208 -16.53 2.52 12.50
CA ILE A 208 -17.21 2.89 11.26
C ILE A 208 -17.64 4.35 11.37
N ILE A 209 -17.33 5.15 10.36
CA ILE A 209 -17.73 6.55 10.24
C ILE A 209 -18.74 6.67 9.11
N LYS A 210 -19.92 7.21 9.39
CA LYS A 210 -21.00 7.39 8.42
C LYS A 210 -21.25 8.88 8.15
N VAL A 211 -21.83 9.16 6.99
CA VAL A 211 -22.29 10.52 6.67
C VAL A 211 -23.37 10.93 7.68
N GLY A 212 -23.21 12.10 8.28
CA GLY A 212 -24.10 12.64 9.31
C GLY A 212 -23.60 12.43 10.74
N ASP A 213 -22.60 11.58 10.96
CA ASP A 213 -22.03 11.32 12.29
C ASP A 213 -21.36 12.56 12.88
N ASN A 214 -21.43 12.67 14.20
CA ASN A 214 -20.71 13.69 14.96
C ASN A 214 -19.45 13.07 15.57
N LEU A 215 -18.29 13.63 15.24
CA LEU A 215 -16.99 13.22 15.77
C LEU A 215 -16.37 14.34 16.60
N GLN A 216 -15.40 13.99 17.44
CA GLN A 216 -14.59 14.93 18.21
C GLN A 216 -13.29 15.21 17.45
N LEU A 217 -13.12 16.44 16.95
CA LEU A 217 -11.91 16.90 16.29
C LEU A 217 -10.94 17.49 17.33
N GLY A 218 -9.74 16.92 17.43
CA GLY A 218 -8.71 17.40 18.36
C GLY A 218 -7.62 16.35 18.60
N PRO A 219 -6.77 16.54 19.62
CA PRO A 219 -6.78 17.70 20.53
C PRO A 219 -6.24 18.96 19.85
N ASP A 220 -6.76 20.13 20.24
CA ASP A 220 -6.13 21.41 19.95
C ASP A 220 -4.88 21.64 20.86
N PRO A 221 -4.10 22.73 20.69
CA PRO A 221 -2.95 23.01 21.55
C PRO A 221 -3.26 23.14 23.06
N LEU A 222 -4.53 23.30 23.43
CA LEU A 222 -5.01 23.36 24.82
C LEU A 222 -5.57 22.00 25.30
N GLY A 223 -5.51 20.95 24.48
CA GLY A 223 -6.05 19.63 24.80
C GLY A 223 -7.56 19.51 24.61
N GLN A 224 -8.22 20.50 24.02
CA GLN A 224 -9.67 20.52 23.84
C GLN A 224 -10.07 19.84 22.54
N PHE A 225 -11.28 19.26 22.55
CA PHE A 225 -11.90 18.66 21.38
C PHE A 225 -13.13 19.45 20.98
N LYS A 226 -13.30 19.64 19.67
CA LYS A 226 -14.47 20.30 19.09
C LYS A 226 -15.34 19.27 18.39
N THR A 227 -16.63 19.25 18.69
CA THR A 227 -17.58 18.42 17.95
C THR A 227 -17.76 18.95 16.53
N VAL A 228 -17.63 18.06 15.55
CA VAL A 228 -17.81 18.34 14.12
C VAL A 228 -18.70 17.28 13.49
N GLN A 229 -19.49 17.66 12.48
CA GLN A 229 -20.34 16.73 11.75
C GLN A 229 -19.74 16.35 10.40
N ILE A 230 -19.81 15.08 10.03
CA ILE A 230 -19.38 14.57 8.72
C ILE A 230 -20.45 14.88 7.67
N ARG A 231 -20.16 15.81 6.76
CA ARG A 231 -21.09 16.23 5.69
C ARG A 231 -21.10 15.27 4.50
N SER A 232 -19.93 14.78 4.10
CA SER A 232 -19.79 13.84 3.00
C SER A 232 -18.47 13.08 3.11
N ILE A 233 -18.46 11.84 2.64
CA ILE A 233 -17.29 10.98 2.63
C ILE A 233 -16.92 10.65 1.18
N HIS A 234 -15.64 10.76 0.85
CA HIS A 234 -15.09 10.32 -0.43
C HIS A 234 -13.96 9.32 -0.22
N ARG A 235 -14.02 8.18 -0.90
CA ARG A 235 -12.96 7.17 -0.92
C ARG A 235 -12.56 6.92 -2.37
N LYS A 236 -11.27 7.01 -2.66
CA LYS A 236 -10.74 6.77 -4.02
C LYS A 236 -11.48 7.58 -5.10
N ARG A 237 -11.75 8.85 -4.81
CA ARG A 237 -12.51 9.80 -5.66
C ARG A 237 -14.00 9.48 -5.86
N MET A 238 -14.54 8.48 -5.16
CA MET A 238 -15.96 8.14 -5.20
C MET A 238 -16.65 8.58 -3.91
N SER A 239 -17.88 9.10 -4.02
CA SER A 239 -18.72 9.35 -2.86
C SER A 239 -19.19 8.03 -2.25
N VAL A 240 -19.05 7.89 -0.92
CA VAL A 240 -19.47 6.71 -0.17
C VAL A 240 -20.29 7.10 1.06
N LYS A 241 -21.12 6.18 1.56
CA LYS A 241 -21.99 6.41 2.72
C LYS A 241 -21.28 6.20 4.06
N GLU A 242 -20.26 5.36 4.06
CA GLU A 242 -19.49 4.99 5.24
C GLU A 242 -18.04 4.71 4.91
N CYS A 243 -17.16 4.89 5.90
CA CYS A 243 -15.76 4.51 5.88
C CYS A 243 -15.49 3.60 7.07
N ARG A 244 -14.76 2.51 6.85
CA ARG A 244 -14.46 1.49 7.87
C ARG A 244 -12.99 1.52 8.27
N GLY A 245 -12.67 1.00 9.45
CA GLY A 245 -11.29 0.74 9.87
C GLY A 245 -10.44 0.10 8.75
N GLY A 246 -9.25 0.64 8.51
CA GLY A 246 -8.32 0.22 7.46
C GLY A 246 -8.48 0.96 6.14
N GLN A 247 -9.39 1.93 6.07
CA GLN A 247 -9.65 2.67 4.83
C GLN A 247 -9.19 4.13 4.92
N THR A 248 -8.43 4.55 3.91
CA THR A 248 -8.15 5.96 3.66
C THR A 248 -9.35 6.63 2.96
N SER A 249 -9.75 7.79 3.46
CA SER A 249 -10.85 8.57 2.91
C SER A 249 -10.68 10.07 3.18
N SER A 250 -11.51 10.88 2.53
CA SER A 250 -11.59 12.31 2.78
C SER A 250 -13.00 12.68 3.25
N PHE A 251 -13.06 13.46 4.33
CA PHE A 251 -14.30 13.92 4.96
C PHE A 251 -14.45 15.42 4.79
N ALA A 252 -15.60 15.84 4.25
CA ALA A 252 -16.02 17.24 4.34
C ALA A 252 -16.63 17.46 5.72
N LEU A 253 -16.10 18.43 6.46
CA LEU A 253 -16.58 18.76 7.81
C LEU A 253 -17.58 19.90 7.75
N ARG A 254 -18.67 19.77 8.51
CA ARG A 254 -19.59 20.86 8.81
C ARG A 254 -19.18 21.46 10.17
N LYS A 255 -18.83 22.74 10.14
CA LYS A 255 -18.47 23.53 11.32
C LYS A 255 -19.68 23.93 12.14
#